data_AF-A0A2G6GYQ9-F1
#
_entry.id   AF-A0A2G6GYQ9-F1
#
_cell.length_a   1.000
_cell.length_b   1.000
_cell.length_c   1.000
_cell.angle_alpha   90.00
_cell.angle_beta   90.00
_cell.angle_gamma   90.00
#
_symmetry.space_group_name_H-M   'P 1'
#
loop_
_entity.id
_entity.type
_entity.pdbx_description
1 polymer ?
#
loop_
_entity_poly.entity_id
_entity_poly.type
_entity_poly.pdbx_seq_one_letter_code
_entity_poly.pdbx_strand_id
1 'polypeptide(L)'
;MRKVIQALFVVIIIALGYLIVESIMEPIRFKKEVEKREQATILRLKEIKSAQVAYKDIFKKYTGSFDTLISFVDTGSFPVIRAIGEIPEEWLEDMGFEKAREKALREGIISRETTHVPVRDSLFSANYNIDSLRFVPFCEGVEFNIEAGEILTSSNLTVQVVEVSAMYDDLLNGLDPQLIVNYKDERNKIVGFEGLKFGSMEEGTLTGNWE
;
A
#
# COMPACT_ATOMS: atom_id res chain seq x y z
N MET A 1 2.71 57.49 -33.95
CA MET A 1 2.01 57.22 -32.67
C MET A 1 0.98 56.09 -32.76
N ARG A 2 -0.05 56.17 -33.61
CA ARG A 2 -1.06 55.09 -33.75
C ARG A 2 -0.50 53.68 -34.00
N LYS A 3 0.45 53.52 -34.93
CA LYS A 3 1.02 52.21 -35.27
C LYS A 3 1.86 51.58 -34.15
N VAL A 4 2.49 52.40 -33.30
CA VAL A 4 3.29 51.93 -32.16
C VAL A 4 2.38 51.41 -31.05
N ILE A 5 1.32 52.15 -30.76
CA ILE A 5 0.30 51.73 -29.77
C ILE A 5 -0.41 50.45 -30.23
N GLN A 6 -0.72 50.35 -31.53
CA GLN A 6 -1.35 49.15 -32.09
C GLN A 6 -0.42 47.92 -32.03
N ALA A 7 0.87 48.08 -32.32
CA ALA A 7 1.85 47.01 -32.15
C ALA A 7 2.00 46.59 -30.68
N LEU A 8 2.02 47.53 -29.75
CA LEU A 8 2.05 47.25 -28.30
C LEU A 8 0.82 46.44 -27.87
N PHE A 9 -0.38 46.81 -28.32
CA PHE A 9 -1.59 46.04 -28.00
C PHE A 9 -1.55 44.62 -28.56
N VAL A 10 -1.00 44.41 -29.76
CA VAL A 10 -0.83 43.06 -30.31
C VAL A 10 0.09 42.22 -29.44
N VAL A 11 1.21 42.78 -28.96
CA VAL A 11 2.12 42.10 -28.03
C VAL A 11 1.42 41.77 -26.71
N ILE A 12 0.63 42.70 -26.16
CA ILE A 12 -0.15 42.49 -24.94
C ILE A 12 -1.20 41.38 -25.15
N ILE A 13 -1.89 41.36 -26.29
CA ILE A 13 -2.88 40.31 -26.59
C ILE A 13 -2.22 38.93 -26.68
N ILE A 14 -1.06 38.83 -27.32
CA ILE A 14 -0.30 37.57 -27.39
C ILE A 14 0.14 37.13 -25.99
N ALA A 15 0.66 38.05 -25.17
CA ALA A 15 1.07 37.76 -23.80
C ALA A 15 -0.11 37.30 -22.93
N LEU A 16 -1.26 37.99 -23.02
CA LEU A 16 -2.48 37.59 -22.31
C LEU A 16 -3.00 36.23 -22.79
N GLY A 17 -2.96 35.96 -24.10
CA GLY A 17 -3.32 34.67 -24.66
C GLY A 17 -2.45 33.53 -24.10
N TYR A 18 -1.14 33.76 -23.99
CA TYR A 18 -0.22 32.81 -23.35
C TYR A 18 -0.54 32.60 -21.87
N LEU A 19 -0.78 33.67 -21.11
CA LEU A 19 -1.11 33.58 -19.68
C LEU A 19 -2.41 32.81 -19.42
N ILE A 20 -3.43 32.95 -20.28
CA ILE A 20 -4.67 32.19 -20.17
C ILE A 20 -4.42 30.69 -20.38
N VAL A 21 -3.61 30.33 -21.39
CA VAL A 21 -3.27 28.92 -21.65
C VAL A 21 -2.46 28.35 -20.49
N GLU A 22 -1.47 29.09 -19.98
CA GLU A 22 -0.64 28.63 -18.86
C GLU A 22 -1.46 28.47 -17.58
N SER A 23 -2.35 29.41 -17.27
CA SER A 23 -3.25 29.36 -16.11
C SER A 23 -4.19 28.14 -16.11
N ILE A 24 -4.55 27.62 -17.29
CA ILE A 24 -5.37 26.40 -17.41
C ILE A 24 -4.49 25.15 -17.39
N MET A 25 -3.33 25.19 -18.04
CA MET A 25 -2.44 24.04 -18.16
C MET A 25 -1.73 23.67 -16.85
N GLU A 26 -1.34 24.66 -16.05
CA GLU A 26 -0.64 24.47 -14.78
C GLU A 26 -1.37 23.52 -13.81
N PRO A 27 -2.66 23.73 -13.45
CA PRO A 27 -3.37 22.81 -12.56
C PRO A 27 -3.57 21.42 -13.18
N ILE A 28 -3.65 21.31 -14.51
CA ILE A 28 -3.76 20.01 -15.20
C ILE A 28 -2.44 19.23 -15.09
N ARG A 29 -1.30 19.88 -15.31
CA ARG A 29 0.03 19.27 -15.15
C ARG A 29 0.23 18.84 -13.70
N PHE A 30 -0.15 19.69 -12.74
CA PHE A 30 -0.10 19.37 -11.32
C PHE A 30 -0.89 18.10 -11.00
N LYS A 31 -2.18 18.03 -11.37
CA LYS A 31 -3.01 16.84 -11.11
C LYS A 31 -2.41 15.56 -11.70
N LYS A 32 -1.84 15.64 -12.91
CA LYS A 32 -1.20 14.49 -13.57
C LYS A 32 0.05 14.01 -12.82
N GLU A 33 0.88 14.94 -12.34
CA GLU A 33 2.05 14.60 -11.53
C GLU A 33 1.66 14.05 -10.16
N VAL A 34 0.65 14.65 -9.51
CA VAL A 34 0.07 14.13 -8.25
C VAL A 34 -0.39 12.69 -8.43
N GLU A 35 -1.26 12.43 -9.40
CA GLU A 35 -1.82 11.10 -9.64
C GLU A 35 -0.71 10.06 -9.90
N LYS A 36 0.30 10.42 -10.68
CA LYS A 36 1.45 9.55 -10.95
C LYS A 36 2.24 9.21 -9.68
N ARG A 37 2.52 10.21 -8.83
CA ARG A 37 3.26 10.02 -7.57
C ARG A 37 2.43 9.25 -6.55
N GLU A 38 1.14 9.55 -6.44
CA GLU A 38 0.20 8.85 -5.56
C GLU A 38 0.05 7.39 -5.96
N GLN A 39 -0.18 7.08 -7.25
CA GLN A 39 -0.33 5.70 -7.70
C GLN A 39 0.90 4.84 -7.37
N ALA A 40 2.10 5.37 -7.56
CA ALA A 40 3.33 4.66 -7.20
C ALA A 40 3.45 4.45 -5.68
N THR A 41 3.07 5.46 -4.89
CA THR A 41 3.08 5.39 -3.43
C THR A 41 2.02 4.41 -2.90
N ILE A 42 0.82 4.41 -3.47
CA ILE A 42 -0.25 3.45 -3.17
C ILE A 42 0.21 2.02 -3.46
N LEU A 43 0.88 1.80 -4.59
CA LEU A 43 1.42 0.48 -4.93
C LEU A 43 2.45 0.03 -3.89
N ARG A 44 3.34 0.94 -3.47
CA ARG A 44 4.32 0.70 -2.40
C ARG A 44 3.67 0.40 -1.06
N LEU A 45 2.64 1.15 -0.68
CA LEU A 45 1.86 0.92 0.54
C LEU A 45 1.12 -0.43 0.51
N LYS A 46 0.59 -0.85 -0.65
CA LYS A 46 0.01 -2.18 -0.83
C LYS A 46 1.04 -3.29 -0.65
N GLU A 47 2.25 -3.10 -1.15
CA GLU A 47 3.38 -4.04 -0.94
C GLU A 47 3.76 -4.14 0.54
N ILE A 48 3.89 -3.01 1.23
CA ILE A 48 4.15 -2.97 2.69
C ILE A 48 3.01 -3.66 3.45
N LYS A 49 1.74 -3.40 3.08
CA LYS A 49 0.56 -4.05 3.69
C LYS A 49 0.65 -5.57 3.54
N SER A 50 0.97 -6.08 2.35
CA SER A 50 1.14 -7.52 2.11
C SER A 50 2.26 -8.12 2.98
N ALA A 51 3.40 -7.43 3.10
CA ALA A 51 4.50 -7.85 3.96
C ALA A 51 4.12 -7.87 5.45
N GLN A 52 3.38 -6.85 5.92
CA GLN A 52 2.88 -6.78 7.30
C GLN A 52 1.87 -7.89 7.62
N VAL A 53 0.97 -8.21 6.67
CA VAL A 53 0.03 -9.34 6.82
C VAL A 53 0.78 -10.67 6.94
N ALA A 54 1.76 -10.92 6.07
CA ALA A 54 2.58 -12.13 6.15
C ALA A 54 3.38 -12.22 7.46
N TYR A 55 3.92 -11.09 7.94
CA TYR A 55 4.61 -11.02 9.23
C TYR A 55 3.66 -11.37 10.38
N LYS A 56 2.44 -10.82 10.38
CA LYS A 56 1.40 -11.16 11.37
C LYS A 56 0.95 -12.61 11.28
N ASP A 57 0.89 -13.22 10.11
CA ASP A 57 0.47 -14.62 9.99
C ASP A 57 1.43 -15.57 10.71
N ILE A 58 2.73 -15.25 10.70
CA ILE A 58 3.79 -16.04 11.37
C ILE A 58 3.95 -15.63 12.84
N PHE A 59 4.18 -14.34 13.13
CA PHE A 59 4.52 -13.86 14.47
C PHE A 59 3.30 -13.45 15.31
N LYS A 60 2.10 -13.48 14.73
CA LYS A 60 0.82 -13.06 15.35
C LYS A 60 0.79 -11.59 15.81
N LYS A 61 1.73 -10.76 15.35
CA LYS A 61 1.85 -9.33 15.63
C LYS A 61 2.32 -8.56 14.39
N TYR A 62 2.07 -7.26 14.34
CA TYR A 62 2.68 -6.38 13.34
C TYR A 62 4.04 -5.86 13.82
N THR A 63 4.82 -5.28 12.90
CA THR A 63 6.11 -4.64 13.22
C THR A 63 6.07 -3.14 12.95
N GLY A 64 6.54 -2.36 13.91
CA GLY A 64 6.75 -0.91 13.81
C GLY A 64 8.14 -0.52 13.29
N SER A 65 8.91 -1.47 12.77
CA SER A 65 10.26 -1.23 12.24
C SER A 65 10.41 -1.83 10.85
N PHE A 66 10.84 -1.00 9.90
CA PHE A 66 11.18 -1.44 8.55
C PHE A 66 12.36 -2.40 8.52
N ASP A 67 13.35 -2.24 9.39
CA ASP A 67 14.51 -3.16 9.43
C ASP A 67 14.05 -4.59 9.78
N THR A 68 13.14 -4.71 10.73
CA THR A 68 12.56 -6.00 11.12
C THR A 68 11.71 -6.58 9.98
N LEU A 69 10.93 -5.73 9.31
CA LEU A 69 10.09 -6.16 8.18
C LEU A 69 10.94 -6.62 6.99
N ILE A 70 11.99 -5.88 6.64
CA ILE A 70 12.90 -6.18 5.53
C ILE A 70 13.69 -7.45 5.84
N SER A 71 14.24 -7.57 7.06
CA SER A 71 14.93 -8.78 7.51
C SER A 71 14.02 -10.02 7.43
N PHE A 72 12.75 -9.87 7.80
CA PHE A 72 11.76 -10.92 7.67
C PHE A 72 11.46 -11.28 6.20
N VAL A 73 11.32 -10.32 5.31
CA VAL A 73 11.06 -10.62 3.89
C VAL A 73 12.25 -11.32 3.24
N ASP A 74 13.48 -10.95 3.62
CA ASP A 74 14.71 -11.49 3.02
C ASP A 74 15.10 -12.86 3.60
N THR A 75 14.97 -13.06 4.92
CA THR A 75 15.38 -14.32 5.61
C THR A 75 14.19 -15.25 5.88
N GLY A 76 12.97 -14.72 5.90
CA GLY A 76 11.79 -15.46 6.30
C GLY A 76 11.30 -16.45 5.24
N SER A 77 10.89 -17.62 5.71
CA SER A 77 10.13 -18.60 4.93
C SER A 77 8.86 -18.96 5.68
N PHE A 78 7.76 -19.16 4.95
CA PHE A 78 6.50 -19.60 5.55
C PHE A 78 6.21 -21.07 5.20
N PRO A 79 5.66 -21.85 6.15
CA PRO A 79 5.25 -23.22 5.89
C PRO A 79 3.95 -23.22 5.07
N VAL A 80 4.02 -23.70 3.83
CA VAL A 80 2.87 -23.98 2.98
C VAL A 80 2.47 -25.43 3.19
N ILE A 81 1.32 -25.65 3.82
CA ILE A 81 0.76 -26.99 4.01
C ILE A 81 -0.09 -27.33 2.79
N ARG A 82 0.37 -28.28 1.98
CA ARG A 82 -0.42 -28.85 0.89
C ARG A 82 -0.94 -30.21 1.32
N ALA A 83 -2.25 -30.42 1.14
CA ALA A 83 -2.83 -31.75 1.23
C ALA A 83 -2.66 -32.42 -0.13
N ILE A 84 -1.90 -33.50 -0.18
CA ILE A 84 -1.70 -34.31 -1.39
C ILE A 84 -2.52 -35.58 -1.22
N GLY A 85 -3.43 -35.83 -2.15
CA GLY A 85 -4.34 -36.96 -2.16
C GLY A 85 -5.81 -36.55 -2.14
N GLU A 86 -6.67 -37.37 -2.74
CA GLU A 86 -8.12 -37.18 -2.78
C GLU A 86 -8.80 -38.20 -1.86
N ILE A 87 -9.85 -37.79 -1.15
CA ILE A 87 -10.66 -38.71 -0.35
C ILE A 87 -11.47 -39.57 -1.32
N PRO A 88 -11.42 -40.91 -1.23
CA PRO A 88 -12.28 -41.77 -2.04
C PRO A 88 -13.76 -41.42 -1.84
N GLU A 89 -14.49 -41.26 -2.94
CA GLU A 89 -15.89 -40.83 -2.93
C GLU A 89 -16.79 -41.79 -2.16
N GLU A 90 -16.50 -43.10 -2.20
CA GLU A 90 -17.19 -44.14 -1.39
C GLU A 90 -17.14 -43.85 0.12
N TRP A 91 -16.03 -43.30 0.63
CA TRP A 91 -15.89 -43.01 2.06
C TRP A 91 -16.64 -41.75 2.48
N LEU A 92 -16.76 -40.80 1.56
CA LEU A 92 -17.57 -39.59 1.74
C LEU A 92 -19.06 -39.95 1.82
N GLU A 93 -19.53 -40.85 0.96
CA GLU A 93 -20.91 -41.34 0.95
C GLU A 93 -21.25 -42.20 2.17
N ASP A 94 -20.34 -43.10 2.59
CA ASP A 94 -20.60 -44.04 3.69
C ASP A 94 -20.49 -43.41 5.10
N MET A 95 -19.54 -42.49 5.31
CA MET A 95 -19.15 -42.06 6.67
C MET A 95 -19.21 -40.55 6.89
N GLY A 96 -19.43 -39.77 5.83
CA GLY A 96 -19.42 -38.30 5.87
C GLY A 96 -18.00 -37.70 5.89
N PHE A 97 -17.90 -36.42 5.52
CA PHE A 97 -16.64 -35.73 5.25
C PHE A 97 -15.59 -35.81 6.38
N GLU A 98 -15.98 -35.57 7.64
CA GLU A 98 -15.02 -35.55 8.76
C GLU A 98 -14.41 -36.92 9.07
N LYS A 99 -15.22 -37.98 9.11
CA LYS A 99 -14.74 -39.34 9.38
C LYS A 99 -13.94 -39.91 8.21
N ALA A 100 -14.36 -39.61 6.97
CA ALA A 100 -13.63 -39.97 5.77
C ALA A 100 -12.25 -39.30 5.72
N ARG A 101 -12.17 -38.02 6.12
CA ARG A 101 -10.92 -37.27 6.21
C ARG A 101 -9.97 -37.82 7.28
N GLU A 102 -10.48 -38.14 8.47
CA GLU A 102 -9.67 -38.76 9.52
C GLU A 102 -9.12 -40.12 9.12
N LYS A 103 -9.95 -40.95 8.46
CA LYS A 103 -9.52 -42.25 7.94
C LYS A 103 -8.48 -42.08 6.83
N ALA A 104 -8.69 -41.15 5.90
CA ALA A 104 -7.75 -40.87 4.82
C ALA A 104 -6.40 -40.33 5.33
N LEU A 105 -6.40 -39.56 6.43
CA LEU A 105 -5.17 -39.11 7.09
C LEU A 105 -4.44 -40.26 7.80
N ARG A 106 -5.19 -41.19 8.42
CA ARG A 106 -4.63 -42.35 9.14
C ARG A 106 -4.07 -43.42 8.19
N GLU A 107 -4.76 -43.67 7.09
CA GLU A 107 -4.40 -44.64 6.04
C GLU A 107 -3.32 -44.08 5.08
N GLY A 108 -2.90 -42.81 5.26
CA GLY A 108 -1.87 -42.18 4.42
C GLY A 108 -2.30 -41.83 3.00
N ILE A 109 -3.62 -41.89 2.70
CA ILE A 109 -4.20 -41.47 1.41
C ILE A 109 -4.08 -39.95 1.25
N ILE A 110 -4.24 -39.21 2.35
CA ILE A 110 -3.96 -37.78 2.40
C ILE A 110 -2.69 -37.57 3.22
N SER A 111 -1.66 -37.04 2.56
CA SER A 111 -0.46 -36.57 3.24
C SER A 111 -0.47 -35.05 3.29
N ARG A 112 -0.11 -34.48 4.45
CA ARG A 112 0.15 -33.04 4.58
C ARG A 112 1.64 -32.83 4.39
N GLU A 113 2.01 -32.33 3.22
CA GLU A 113 3.38 -31.92 2.97
C GLU A 113 3.54 -30.44 3.35
N THR A 114 4.48 -30.16 4.26
CA THR A 114 4.83 -28.80 4.64
C THR A 114 6.07 -28.39 3.86
N THR A 115 5.89 -27.61 2.81
CA THR A 115 7.01 -27.01 2.08
C THR A 115 7.28 -25.61 2.62
N HIS A 116 8.55 -25.25 2.81
CA HIS A 116 8.91 -23.89 3.18
C HIS A 116 9.09 -23.07 1.90
N VAL A 117 8.27 -22.03 1.73
CA VAL A 117 8.38 -21.10 0.60
C VAL A 117 8.98 -19.79 1.11
N PRO A 118 9.99 -19.22 0.45
CA PRO A 118 10.52 -17.90 0.80
C PRO A 118 9.43 -16.83 0.73
N VAL A 119 9.35 -15.95 1.74
CA VAL A 119 8.37 -14.86 1.78
C VAL A 119 8.57 -13.92 0.57
N ARG A 120 9.82 -13.64 0.24
CA ARG A 120 10.22 -12.86 -0.94
C ARG A 120 9.57 -13.36 -2.23
N ASP A 121 9.69 -14.66 -2.52
CA ASP A 121 9.24 -15.25 -3.79
C ASP A 121 7.71 -15.31 -3.90
N SER A 122 7.01 -15.31 -2.77
CA SER A 122 5.54 -15.34 -2.75
C SER A 122 4.89 -13.96 -2.81
N LEU A 123 5.53 -12.93 -2.26
CA LEU A 123 4.96 -11.59 -2.15
C LEU A 123 5.49 -10.62 -3.21
N PHE A 124 6.72 -10.83 -3.68
CA PHE A 124 7.41 -9.91 -4.57
C PHE A 124 7.85 -10.61 -5.86
N SER A 125 8.01 -9.82 -6.92
CA SER A 125 8.63 -10.32 -8.16
C SER A 125 10.12 -10.57 -7.96
N ALA A 126 10.70 -11.53 -8.69
CA ALA A 126 12.08 -12.00 -8.49
C ALA A 126 13.18 -10.91 -8.46
N ASN A 127 12.97 -9.78 -9.15
CA ASN A 127 13.90 -8.64 -9.22
C ASN A 127 13.53 -7.43 -8.35
N TYR A 128 12.60 -7.59 -7.39
CA TYR A 128 12.19 -6.48 -6.54
C TYR A 128 13.27 -6.13 -5.50
N ASN A 129 13.59 -4.85 -5.37
CA ASN A 129 14.52 -4.36 -4.36
C ASN A 129 13.79 -4.09 -3.04
N ILE A 130 13.87 -5.04 -2.10
CA ILE A 130 13.20 -5.01 -0.80
C ILE A 130 13.75 -3.88 0.09
N ASP A 131 15.03 -3.53 -0.03
CA ASP A 131 15.62 -2.44 0.76
C ASP A 131 14.96 -1.10 0.43
N SER A 132 14.44 -0.97 -0.80
CA SER A 132 13.72 0.23 -1.22
C SER A 132 12.32 0.34 -0.60
N LEU A 133 11.79 -0.71 0.02
CA LEU A 133 10.41 -0.77 0.52
C LEU A 133 10.11 0.32 1.54
N ARG A 134 11.11 0.75 2.32
CA ARG A 134 10.98 1.84 3.32
C ARG A 134 10.80 3.23 2.70
N PHE A 135 11.21 3.43 1.45
CA PHE A 135 11.27 4.76 0.85
C PHE A 135 10.04 5.07 0.01
N VAL A 136 9.58 6.32 0.12
CA VAL A 136 8.49 6.86 -0.69
C VAL A 136 8.99 7.07 -2.13
N PRO A 137 8.32 6.49 -3.15
CA PRO A 137 8.69 6.70 -4.54
C PRO A 137 8.66 8.18 -4.92
N PHE A 138 9.59 8.62 -5.80
CA PHE A 138 9.74 10.02 -6.24
C PHE A 138 10.21 11.03 -5.18
N CYS A 139 10.50 10.57 -3.96
CA CYS A 139 11.08 11.40 -2.91
C CYS A 139 12.53 10.97 -2.66
N GLU A 140 13.44 11.93 -2.51
CA GLU A 140 14.84 11.64 -2.23
C GLU A 140 15.03 11.32 -0.75
N GLY A 141 15.07 10.03 -0.40
CA GLY A 141 15.43 9.56 0.94
C GLY A 141 14.33 9.71 2.00
N VAL A 142 13.10 10.06 1.61
CA VAL A 142 11.96 10.09 2.54
C VAL A 142 11.49 8.67 2.81
N GLU A 143 11.42 8.31 4.10
CA GLU A 143 10.88 7.03 4.55
C GLU A 143 9.39 7.14 4.91
N PHE A 144 8.65 6.05 4.77
CA PHE A 144 7.31 5.95 5.32
C PHE A 144 7.36 6.00 6.85
N ASN A 145 6.36 6.61 7.47
CA ASN A 145 6.18 6.47 8.91
C ASN A 145 5.41 5.18 9.19
N ILE A 146 5.90 4.36 10.11
CA ILE A 146 5.27 3.11 10.50
C ILE A 146 5.10 3.04 12.01
N GLU A 147 3.89 2.70 12.43
CA GLU A 147 3.55 2.50 13.83
C GLU A 147 2.79 1.17 13.96
N ALA A 148 3.09 0.42 15.02
CA ALA A 148 2.40 -0.84 15.31
C ALA A 148 2.19 -0.97 16.81
N GLY A 149 1.08 -1.60 17.19
CA GLY A 149 0.71 -1.75 18.59
C GLY A 149 -0.47 -2.69 18.80
N GLU A 150 -1.04 -2.61 19.99
CA GLU A 150 -2.18 -3.42 20.41
C GLU A 150 -3.28 -2.51 20.93
N ILE A 151 -4.51 -2.73 20.49
CA ILE A 151 -5.68 -2.06 21.05
C ILE A 151 -6.60 -3.07 21.71
N LEU A 152 -7.28 -2.61 22.76
CA LEU A 152 -8.40 -3.33 23.36
C LEU A 152 -9.67 -2.84 22.67
N THR A 153 -10.28 -3.67 21.84
CA THR A 153 -11.57 -3.32 21.21
C THR A 153 -12.68 -3.31 22.26
N SER A 154 -13.80 -2.64 21.98
CA SER A 154 -15.01 -2.61 22.82
C SER A 154 -15.56 -4.00 23.20
N SER A 155 -15.15 -5.05 22.48
CA SER A 155 -15.44 -6.46 22.75
C SER A 155 -14.44 -7.14 23.71
N ASN A 156 -13.54 -6.38 24.33
CA ASN A 156 -12.50 -6.84 25.26
C ASN A 156 -11.50 -7.84 24.64
N LEU A 157 -11.39 -7.83 23.31
CA LEU A 157 -10.42 -8.60 22.53
C LEU A 157 -9.21 -7.72 22.23
N THR A 158 -8.01 -8.23 22.50
CA THR A 158 -6.76 -7.58 22.10
C THR A 158 -6.53 -7.81 20.61
N VAL A 159 -6.48 -6.73 19.84
CA VAL A 159 -6.24 -6.76 18.40
C VAL A 159 -4.93 -6.04 18.09
N GLN A 160 -4.10 -6.67 17.27
CA GLN A 160 -2.87 -6.08 16.75
C GLN A 160 -3.22 -5.08 15.66
N VAL A 161 -2.60 -3.90 15.71
CA VAL A 161 -2.84 -2.79 14.79
C VAL A 161 -1.53 -2.30 14.19
N VAL A 162 -1.63 -1.73 13.00
CA VAL A 162 -0.52 -1.10 12.30
C VAL A 162 -1.06 0.08 11.51
N GLU A 163 -0.31 1.16 11.49
CA GLU A 163 -0.54 2.30 10.63
C GLU A 163 0.76 2.60 9.88
N VAL A 164 0.66 2.76 8.55
CA VAL A 164 1.77 3.24 7.73
C VAL A 164 1.29 4.45 6.94
N SER A 165 2.04 5.55 7.01
CA SER A 165 1.66 6.82 6.39
C SER A 165 2.81 7.49 5.63
N ALA A 166 2.43 8.27 4.63
CA ALA A 166 3.28 9.23 3.92
C ALA A 166 2.53 10.56 3.78
N MET A 167 3.19 11.66 4.12
CA MET A 167 2.60 13.00 4.06
C MET A 167 2.62 13.54 2.63
N TYR A 168 1.61 14.33 2.27
CA TYR A 168 1.60 15.01 0.97
C TYR A 168 2.70 16.06 0.81
N ASP A 169 3.15 16.66 1.91
CA ASP A 169 4.26 17.62 1.89
C ASP A 169 5.54 16.98 1.35
N ASP A 170 5.80 15.72 1.71
CA ASP A 170 6.95 14.98 1.20
C ASP A 170 6.70 14.46 -0.23
N LEU A 171 5.52 13.89 -0.48
CA LEU A 171 5.18 13.27 -1.76
C LEU A 171 5.15 14.29 -2.91
N LEU A 172 4.58 15.46 -2.65
CA LEU A 172 4.36 16.50 -3.65
C LEU A 172 5.46 17.56 -3.62
N ASN A 173 6.53 17.33 -2.85
CA ASN A 173 7.67 18.23 -2.79
C ASN A 173 8.22 18.53 -4.20
N GLY A 174 8.52 19.81 -4.45
CA GLY A 174 8.95 20.32 -5.76
C GLY A 174 7.84 20.65 -6.76
N LEU A 175 6.56 20.47 -6.42
CA LEU A 175 5.43 21.03 -7.17
C LEU A 175 5.04 22.43 -6.63
N ASP A 176 4.08 23.08 -7.28
CA ASP A 176 3.59 24.40 -6.87
C ASP A 176 3.03 24.37 -5.42
N PRO A 177 3.59 25.14 -4.48
CA PRO A 177 3.18 25.11 -3.08
C PRO A 177 1.72 25.49 -2.84
N GLN A 178 1.17 26.42 -3.64
CA GLN A 178 -0.22 26.84 -3.49
C GLN A 178 -1.18 25.73 -3.92
N LEU A 179 -0.86 25.02 -4.99
CA LEU A 179 -1.63 23.87 -5.44
C LEU A 179 -1.52 22.69 -4.46
N ILE A 180 -0.37 22.49 -3.82
CA ILE A 180 -0.19 21.49 -2.76
C ILE A 180 -1.12 21.79 -1.57
N VAL A 181 -1.11 23.02 -1.06
CA VAL A 181 -1.98 23.43 0.07
C VAL A 181 -3.45 23.21 -0.29
N ASN A 182 -3.87 23.65 -1.48
CA ASN A 182 -5.25 23.46 -1.93
C ASN A 182 -5.63 21.98 -2.01
N TYR A 183 -4.74 21.13 -2.52
CA TYR A 183 -4.96 19.69 -2.64
C TYR A 183 -5.00 18.99 -1.28
N LYS A 184 -4.09 19.36 -0.36
CA LYS A 184 -4.08 18.86 1.02
C LYS A 184 -5.39 19.19 1.73
N ASP A 185 -5.85 20.42 1.64
CA ASP A 185 -7.11 20.87 2.25
C ASP A 185 -8.32 20.11 1.68
N GLU A 186 -8.35 19.87 0.37
CA GLU A 186 -9.39 19.09 -0.28
C GLU A 186 -9.39 17.64 0.23
N ARG A 187 -8.21 16.98 0.25
CA ARG A 187 -8.07 15.60 0.73
C ARG A 187 -8.40 15.47 2.20
N ASN A 188 -7.93 16.38 3.05
CA ASN A 188 -8.23 16.36 4.48
C ASN A 188 -9.74 16.46 4.75
N LYS A 189 -10.50 17.23 3.96
CA LYS A 189 -11.96 17.30 4.08
C LYS A 189 -12.68 16.01 3.67
N ILE A 190 -12.10 15.24 2.74
CA ILE A 190 -12.70 14.01 2.22
C ILE A 190 -12.34 12.82 3.10
N VAL A 191 -11.06 12.65 3.43
CA VAL A 191 -10.53 11.46 4.10
C VAL A 191 -10.04 11.69 5.53
N GLY A 192 -10.02 12.94 6.01
CA GLY A 192 -9.57 13.27 7.36
C GLY A 192 -8.07 13.12 7.59
N PHE A 193 -7.26 13.06 6.53
CA PHE A 193 -5.82 12.91 6.62
C PHE A 193 -5.09 13.64 5.48
N GLU A 194 -3.98 14.31 5.79
CA GLU A 194 -3.19 15.14 4.87
C GLU A 194 -2.10 14.35 4.12
N GLY A 195 -2.41 13.10 3.77
CA GLY A 195 -1.46 12.21 3.11
C GLY A 195 -2.10 10.92 2.65
N LEU A 196 -1.26 9.93 2.39
CA LEU A 196 -1.68 8.55 2.11
C LEU A 196 -1.35 7.68 3.31
N LYS A 197 -2.33 6.91 3.77
CA LYS A 197 -2.11 5.95 4.85
C LYS A 197 -2.95 4.71 4.69
N PHE A 198 -2.46 3.60 5.22
CA PHE A 198 -3.30 2.44 5.50
C PHE A 198 -3.21 2.03 6.95
N GLY A 199 -4.31 1.44 7.40
CA GLY A 199 -4.50 1.00 8.76
C GLY A 199 -4.85 2.15 9.71
N SER A 200 -5.03 1.78 10.97
CA SER A 200 -5.41 2.71 12.02
C SER A 200 -4.97 2.16 13.37
N MET A 201 -4.34 3.02 14.17
CA MET A 201 -3.99 2.71 15.55
C MET A 201 -5.21 2.74 16.49
N GLU A 202 -6.38 3.16 16.03
CA GLU A 202 -7.60 3.30 16.86
C GLU A 202 -8.65 2.21 16.57
N GLU A 203 -8.89 1.90 15.29
CA GLU A 203 -10.00 1.01 14.88
C GLU A 203 -9.52 -0.39 14.45
N GLY A 204 -8.22 -0.62 14.40
CA GLY A 204 -7.64 -1.91 14.00
C GLY A 204 -8.02 -2.36 12.59
N THR A 205 -8.18 -1.39 11.68
CA THR A 205 -8.37 -1.66 10.25
C THR A 205 -7.04 -1.78 9.52
N LEU A 206 -7.07 -2.30 8.29
CA LEU A 206 -5.97 -2.28 7.31
C LEU A 206 -6.37 -1.56 6.01
N THR A 207 -7.52 -0.86 6.01
CA THR A 207 -8.02 -0.12 4.85
C THR A 207 -7.12 1.07 4.56
N GLY A 208 -6.88 1.32 3.27
CA GLY A 208 -6.16 2.51 2.81
C GLY A 208 -7.12 3.67 2.58
N ASN A 209 -6.68 4.90 2.82
CA ASN A 209 -7.51 6.10 2.58
C ASN A 209 -7.70 6.46 1.08
N TRP A 210 -7.31 5.56 0.18
CA TRP A 210 -7.48 5.64 -1.27
C TRP A 210 -8.50 4.62 -1.81
N GLU A 211 -9.01 3.73 -0.96
CA GLU A 211 -10.11 2.79 -1.29
C GLU A 211 -11.46 3.46 -1.04
#